data_AF-A0A7S2JJ74-F1
#
_entry.id   AF-A0A7S2JJ74-F1
#
_cell.length_a   1.000
_cell.length_b   1.000
_cell.length_c   1.000
_cell.angle_alpha   90.00
_cell.angle_beta   90.00
_cell.angle_gamma   90.00
#
_symmetry.space_group_name_H-M   'P 1'
#
loop_
_entity.id
_entity.type
_entity.pdbx_description
1 polymer ?
#
loop_
_entity_poly.entity_id
_entity_poly.type
_entity_poly.pdbx_seq_one_letter_code
_entity_poly.pdbx_strand_id
1 'polypeptide(L)'
;RPKPSTKQSMQMTLVAALLALASLAPAPSALEADANEASLMVQTSVLGACRRCSAQSVANAGAHGVGHFCDLTVGAVAPHPGVAAKLTKDKEKEKKDKAQQASMTSNNGHMCLQGGRGDLHESLAKLKTSPLAEAYKSTEVKPSTCLERGYTAGPMKEACLKRISRWLKNDTANVSQAFHTESSAKSAFASNKSINALVDGMADLCSDES
;
A
#
# COMPACT_ATOMS: atom_id res chain seq x y z
N ARG A 1 48.44 10.62 21.09
CA ARG A 1 47.02 11.08 21.08
C ARG A 1 46.76 11.78 19.75
N PRO A 2 45.88 11.27 18.88
CA PRO A 2 45.60 11.91 17.59
C PRO A 2 44.82 13.22 17.82
N LYS A 3 45.22 14.29 17.14
CA LYS A 3 44.51 15.58 17.15
C LYS A 3 43.26 15.47 16.27
N PRO A 4 42.07 15.88 16.73
CA PRO A 4 40.86 15.85 15.93
C PRO A 4 40.97 16.83 14.75
N SER A 5 40.50 16.38 13.58
CA SER A 5 40.48 17.14 12.33
C SER A 5 39.48 18.30 12.42
N THR A 6 39.90 19.49 12.00
CA THR A 6 39.17 20.77 12.09
C THR A 6 37.76 20.73 11.48
N LYS A 7 37.49 19.79 10.54
CA LYS A 7 36.17 19.61 9.93
C LYS A 7 35.13 18.97 10.86
N GLN A 8 35.54 18.18 11.86
CA GLN A 8 34.60 17.61 12.84
C GLN A 8 34.13 18.65 13.86
N SER A 9 34.92 19.71 14.10
CA SER A 9 34.56 20.74 15.07
C SER A 9 33.39 21.62 14.62
N MET A 10 33.26 21.90 13.31
CA MET A 10 32.18 22.75 12.80
C MET A 10 30.81 22.04 12.77
N GLN A 11 30.78 20.73 12.56
CA GLN A 11 29.52 19.97 12.50
C GLN A 11 28.87 19.84 13.89
N MET A 12 29.67 19.70 14.94
CA MET A 12 29.17 19.64 16.33
C MET A 12 28.55 20.98 16.77
N THR A 13 29.10 22.12 16.34
CA THR A 13 28.57 23.45 16.71
C THR A 13 27.21 23.73 16.08
N LEU A 14 26.98 23.27 14.84
CA LEU A 14 25.70 23.48 14.14
C LEU A 14 24.55 22.68 14.77
N VAL A 15 24.82 21.44 15.21
CA VAL A 15 23.82 20.59 15.87
C VAL A 15 23.45 21.15 17.25
N ALA A 16 24.42 21.67 18.01
CA ALA A 16 24.14 22.30 19.30
C ALA A 16 23.31 23.58 19.18
N ALA A 17 23.53 24.40 18.14
CA ALA A 17 22.76 25.62 17.90
C ALA A 17 21.30 25.31 17.49
N LEU A 18 21.07 24.24 16.72
CA LEU A 18 19.72 23.81 16.34
C LEU A 18 18.93 23.22 17.53
N LEU A 19 19.59 22.51 18.45
CA LEU A 19 18.94 22.04 19.69
C LEU A 19 18.61 23.20 20.65
N ALA A 20 19.43 24.24 20.72
CA ALA A 20 19.15 25.40 21.58
C ALA A 20 17.91 26.18 21.10
N LEU A 21 17.72 26.35 19.79
CA LEU A 21 16.56 27.04 19.21
C LEU A 21 15.22 26.29 19.45
N ALA A 22 15.24 24.97 19.60
CA ALA A 22 14.04 24.19 19.91
C ALA A 22 13.55 24.35 21.37
N SER A 23 14.39 24.89 22.26
CA SER A 23 14.08 25.03 23.69
C SER A 23 13.48 26.39 24.08
N LEU A 24 13.46 27.37 23.16
CA LEU A 24 12.82 28.68 23.35
C LEU A 24 11.36 28.73 22.86
N ALA A 25 10.78 27.59 22.49
CA ALA A 25 9.35 27.53 22.22
C ALA A 25 8.56 27.80 23.52
N PRO A 26 7.67 28.81 23.57
CA PRO A 26 6.86 29.10 24.74
C PRO A 26 5.98 27.89 25.09
N ALA A 27 5.91 27.56 26.38
CA ALA A 27 5.03 26.50 26.88
C ALA A 27 3.56 26.84 26.53
N PRO A 28 2.82 25.95 25.85
CA PRO A 28 1.44 26.19 25.49
C PRO A 28 0.58 26.03 26.74
N SER A 29 0.31 27.14 27.43
CA SER A 29 -0.74 27.20 28.45
C SER A 29 -1.95 27.87 27.83
N ALA A 30 -3.03 27.10 27.71
CA ALA A 30 -4.40 27.54 27.43
C ALA A 30 -4.67 28.18 26.06
N LEU A 31 -4.96 27.32 25.08
CA LEU A 31 -5.87 27.64 23.98
C LEU A 31 -6.51 26.34 23.47
N GLU A 32 -7.74 26.08 23.91
CA GLU A 32 -8.64 25.16 23.25
C GLU A 32 -9.03 25.77 21.89
N ALA A 33 -8.42 25.30 20.80
CA ALA A 33 -8.95 25.43 19.44
C ALA A 33 -8.17 24.52 18.48
N ASP A 34 -8.93 23.68 17.79
CA ASP A 34 -8.67 23.04 16.49
C ASP A 34 -7.33 22.29 16.29
N ALA A 35 -7.42 20.98 16.45
CA ALA A 35 -6.42 20.02 16.03
C ALA A 35 -6.41 19.85 14.49
N ASN A 36 -5.79 20.78 13.76
CA ASN A 36 -5.34 20.49 12.40
C ASN A 36 -4.27 21.48 11.91
N GLU A 37 -3.02 21.28 12.31
CA GLU A 37 -1.81 21.69 11.56
C GLU A 37 -0.57 21.16 12.30
N ALA A 38 -0.24 19.89 12.08
CA ALA A 38 1.04 19.32 12.46
C ALA A 38 1.45 18.20 11.49
N SER A 39 1.79 18.57 10.26
CA SER A 39 2.58 17.69 9.38
C SER A 39 3.32 18.50 8.34
N LEU A 40 4.37 19.18 8.78
CA LEU A 40 5.45 19.59 7.90
C LEU A 40 6.78 19.41 8.64
N MET A 41 7.75 18.83 7.93
CA MET A 41 9.13 18.51 8.31
C MET A 41 9.39 17.13 8.96
N VAL A 42 9.52 16.09 8.12
CA VAL A 42 10.72 15.23 8.10
C VAL A 42 10.93 14.73 6.66
N GLN A 43 11.65 15.50 5.83
CA GLN A 43 12.34 14.97 4.66
C GLN A 43 13.76 15.50 4.67
N THR A 44 14.66 14.79 5.34
CA THR A 44 16.09 14.87 5.08
C THR A 44 16.76 13.54 5.45
N SER A 45 17.41 12.96 4.44
CA SER A 45 18.59 12.07 4.57
C SER A 45 18.37 10.61 4.95
N VAL A 46 18.06 9.75 3.97
CA VAL A 46 18.57 8.37 3.94
C VAL A 46 19.26 8.11 2.59
N LEU A 47 20.42 8.75 2.41
CA LEU A 47 21.46 8.27 1.51
C LEU A 47 22.60 7.77 2.39
N GLY A 48 22.69 6.45 2.59
CA GLY A 48 23.79 5.90 3.40
C GLY A 48 23.71 4.41 3.66
N ALA A 49 24.47 3.65 2.86
CA ALA A 49 25.06 2.34 3.16
C ALA A 49 24.16 1.08 3.14
N CYS A 50 23.87 0.58 1.92
CA CYS A 50 23.79 -0.86 1.70
C CYS A 50 25.20 -1.39 1.39
N ARG A 51 26.01 -1.65 2.43
CA ARG A 51 27.33 -2.29 2.33
C ARG A 51 27.22 -3.74 2.79
N ARG A 52 27.56 -4.66 1.89
CA ARG A 52 27.97 -6.06 2.12
C ARG A 52 26.91 -7.00 2.74
N CYS A 53 26.21 -7.72 1.87
CA CYS A 53 25.90 -9.12 2.16
C CYS A 53 27.19 -9.93 1.99
N SER A 54 27.92 -10.14 3.10
CA SER A 54 28.95 -11.18 3.17
C SER A 54 28.24 -12.53 3.27
N ALA A 55 28.51 -13.40 2.31
CA ALA A 55 28.26 -14.83 2.44
C ALA A 55 28.99 -15.34 3.69
N GLN A 56 28.24 -15.83 4.68
CA GLN A 56 28.79 -16.74 5.69
C GLN A 56 28.22 -18.12 5.42
N SER A 57 29.15 -19.00 5.05
CA SER A 57 28.99 -20.44 4.97
C SER A 57 28.36 -20.98 6.25
N VAL A 58 27.25 -21.69 6.08
CA VAL A 58 26.75 -22.66 7.05
C VAL A 58 27.72 -23.84 7.12
N ALA A 59 28.51 -23.87 8.18
CA ALA A 59 29.12 -25.09 8.68
C ALA A 59 28.66 -25.24 10.13
N ASN A 60 27.60 -26.01 10.35
CA ASN A 60 27.57 -26.84 11.55
C ASN A 60 26.78 -28.12 11.29
N ALA A 61 27.51 -29.22 11.38
CA ALA A 61 27.01 -30.57 11.39
C ALA A 61 26.49 -30.92 12.79
N GLY A 62 25.43 -31.73 12.84
CA GLY A 62 24.89 -32.29 14.07
C GLY A 62 23.40 -32.58 13.87
N ALA A 63 23.02 -33.74 13.38
CA ALA A 63 22.87 -34.98 14.15
C ALA A 63 21.37 -35.27 14.41
N HIS A 64 20.89 -36.32 13.75
CA HIS A 64 19.76 -37.18 14.12
C HIS A 64 18.38 -36.55 14.32
N GLY A 65 17.55 -36.67 13.29
CA GLY A 65 16.10 -36.46 13.34
C GLY A 65 15.41 -37.16 12.17
N VAL A 66 15.48 -38.49 12.15
CA VAL A 66 14.65 -39.33 11.28
C VAL A 66 13.18 -39.15 11.70
N GLY A 67 12.40 -38.48 10.86
CA GLY A 67 11.00 -38.17 11.14
C GLY A 67 10.16 -38.19 9.87
N HIS A 68 9.70 -39.39 9.53
CA HIS A 68 8.45 -39.70 8.81
C HIS A 68 8.06 -38.80 7.63
N PHE A 69 8.50 -39.19 6.42
CA PHE A 69 7.77 -38.83 5.21
C PHE A 69 6.45 -39.61 5.21
N CYS A 70 5.32 -38.91 5.37
CA CYS A 70 4.03 -39.46 4.96
C CYS A 70 4.01 -39.50 3.43
N ASP A 71 4.34 -40.67 2.90
CA ASP A 71 4.11 -41.04 1.50
C ASP A 71 2.59 -41.09 1.27
N LEU A 72 2.01 -39.96 0.86
CA LEU A 72 0.65 -39.90 0.35
C LEU A 72 0.67 -40.51 -1.06
N THR A 73 0.39 -41.81 -1.11
CA THR A 73 0.13 -42.54 -2.33
C THR A 73 -1.15 -41.95 -2.96
N VAL A 74 -0.97 -41.06 -3.92
CA VAL A 74 -2.05 -40.54 -4.76
C VAL A 74 -2.54 -41.69 -5.63
N GLY A 75 -3.66 -42.29 -5.24
CA GLY A 75 -4.36 -43.29 -6.05
C GLY A 75 -4.69 -42.70 -7.42
N ALA A 76 -4.18 -43.35 -8.47
CA ALA A 76 -4.49 -43.01 -9.85
C ALA A 76 -5.98 -43.26 -10.12
N VAL A 77 -6.78 -42.19 -10.09
CA VAL A 77 -8.20 -42.25 -10.47
C VAL A 77 -8.30 -42.27 -12.00
N ALA A 78 -8.90 -43.35 -12.49
CA ALA A 78 -9.47 -43.53 -13.83
C ALA A 78 -9.98 -42.23 -14.49
N PRO A 79 -9.44 -41.68 -15.61
CA PRO A 79 -10.13 -40.59 -16.32
C PRO A 79 -11.50 -41.07 -16.82
N HIS A 80 -12.58 -40.50 -16.29
CA HIS A 80 -13.93 -40.75 -16.80
C HIS A 80 -14.07 -40.18 -18.23
N PRO A 81 -14.44 -40.99 -19.24
CA PRO A 81 -14.48 -40.58 -20.66
C PRO A 81 -15.74 -39.76 -21.05
N GLY A 82 -16.21 -38.85 -20.19
CA GLY A 82 -17.52 -38.18 -20.35
C GLY A 82 -17.56 -36.65 -20.31
N VAL A 83 -16.46 -35.94 -20.02
CA VAL A 83 -16.51 -34.50 -19.67
C VAL A 83 -15.93 -33.57 -20.75
N ALA A 84 -15.42 -34.11 -21.86
CA ALA A 84 -14.65 -33.33 -22.84
C ALA A 84 -15.45 -32.34 -23.71
N ALA A 85 -16.78 -32.40 -23.74
CA ALA A 85 -17.58 -31.62 -24.70
C ALA A 85 -18.21 -30.32 -24.15
N LYS A 86 -18.05 -29.99 -22.86
CA LYS A 86 -18.77 -28.86 -22.23
C LYS A 86 -17.93 -27.65 -21.83
N LEU A 87 -16.62 -27.65 -22.07
CA LEU A 87 -15.69 -26.61 -21.58
C LEU A 87 -15.49 -25.39 -22.50
N THR A 88 -16.06 -25.36 -23.70
CA THR A 88 -15.78 -24.28 -24.68
C THR A 88 -16.73 -23.10 -24.58
N LYS A 89 -17.90 -23.23 -23.93
CA LYS A 89 -18.88 -22.13 -23.83
C LYS A 89 -18.57 -21.15 -22.68
N ASP A 90 -17.81 -21.57 -21.67
CA ASP A 90 -17.54 -20.75 -20.49
C ASP A 90 -16.44 -19.70 -20.72
N LYS A 91 -15.47 -19.97 -21.60
CA LYS A 91 -14.38 -19.02 -21.90
C LYS A 91 -14.81 -17.76 -22.65
N GLU A 92 -15.87 -17.84 -23.46
CA GLU A 92 -16.34 -16.68 -24.22
C GLU A 92 -17.12 -15.70 -23.34
N LYS A 93 -17.84 -16.21 -22.33
CA LYS A 93 -18.55 -15.39 -21.36
C LYS A 93 -17.59 -14.62 -20.44
N GLU A 94 -16.51 -15.27 -20.00
CA GLU A 94 -15.49 -14.64 -19.14
C GLU A 94 -14.82 -13.43 -19.81
N LYS A 95 -14.58 -13.49 -21.12
CA LYS A 95 -13.98 -12.38 -21.87
C LYS A 95 -14.93 -11.18 -21.97
N LYS A 96 -16.24 -11.42 -22.06
CA LYS A 96 -17.26 -10.36 -22.11
C LYS A 96 -17.43 -9.66 -20.77
N ASP A 97 -17.35 -10.41 -19.67
CA ASP A 97 -17.50 -9.86 -18.32
C ASP A 97 -16.28 -9.01 -17.89
N LYS A 98 -15.06 -9.32 -18.35
CA LYS A 98 -13.88 -8.45 -18.15
C LYS A 98 -13.96 -7.12 -18.92
N ALA A 99 -14.67 -7.08 -20.04
CA ALA A 99 -14.81 -5.88 -20.85
C ALA A 99 -15.85 -4.89 -20.29
N GLN A 100 -16.71 -5.32 -19.35
CA GLN A 100 -17.70 -4.43 -18.78
C GLN A 100 -17.03 -3.43 -17.82
N GLN A 101 -17.03 -2.15 -18.22
CA GLN A 101 -16.60 -1.08 -17.34
C GLN A 101 -17.48 -1.04 -16.09
N ALA A 102 -16.83 -0.80 -14.97
CA ALA A 102 -17.47 -0.60 -13.68
C ALA A 102 -16.70 0.47 -12.90
N SER A 103 -17.22 0.83 -11.73
CA SER A 103 -16.55 1.73 -10.81
C SER A 103 -16.79 1.33 -9.37
N MET A 104 -15.88 1.74 -8.49
CA MET A 104 -16.07 1.67 -7.04
C MET A 104 -15.69 3.01 -6.43
N THR A 105 -16.26 3.35 -5.28
CA THR A 105 -16.04 4.62 -4.60
C THR A 105 -15.58 4.35 -3.19
N SER A 106 -14.53 5.05 -2.76
CA SER A 106 -14.04 4.99 -1.38
C SER A 106 -15.15 5.38 -0.39
N ASN A 107 -15.04 4.92 0.86
CA ASN A 107 -16.07 5.13 1.88
C ASN A 107 -16.37 6.62 2.14
N ASN A 108 -15.38 7.50 1.95
CA ASN A 108 -15.52 8.95 2.10
C ASN A 108 -16.13 9.66 0.87
N GLY A 109 -16.35 8.97 -0.25
CA GLY A 109 -16.98 9.55 -1.44
C GLY A 109 -16.14 10.58 -2.21
N HIS A 110 -14.86 10.75 -1.88
CA HIS A 110 -13.99 11.74 -2.55
C HIS A 110 -13.23 11.14 -3.74
N MET A 111 -13.09 9.81 -3.80
CA MET A 111 -12.37 9.10 -4.84
C MET A 111 -13.22 8.01 -5.48
N CYS A 112 -13.08 7.88 -6.79
CA CYS A 112 -13.67 6.82 -7.59
C CYS A 112 -12.59 6.10 -8.39
N LEU A 113 -12.66 4.78 -8.40
CA LEU A 113 -11.79 3.92 -9.19
C LEU A 113 -12.62 3.30 -10.32
N GLN A 114 -12.14 3.39 -11.55
CA GLN A 114 -12.81 2.86 -12.75
C GLN A 114 -11.88 1.93 -13.52
N GLY A 115 -12.41 0.80 -13.98
CA GLY A 115 -11.68 -0.22 -14.74
C GLY A 115 -12.61 -1.33 -15.22
N GLY A 116 -12.03 -2.45 -15.67
CA GLY A 116 -12.80 -3.66 -15.91
C GLY A 116 -13.40 -4.18 -14.61
N ARG A 117 -14.63 -4.70 -14.64
CA ARG A 117 -15.32 -5.20 -13.44
C ARG A 117 -14.50 -6.26 -12.69
N GLY A 118 -13.86 -7.18 -13.40
CA GLY A 118 -12.98 -8.19 -12.82
C GLY A 118 -11.77 -7.57 -12.11
N ASP A 119 -11.08 -6.63 -12.77
CA ASP A 119 -9.91 -5.95 -12.20
C ASP A 119 -10.28 -5.14 -10.94
N LEU A 120 -11.47 -4.50 -10.93
CA LEU A 120 -11.96 -3.78 -9.76
C LEU A 120 -12.27 -4.70 -8.57
N HIS A 121 -12.82 -5.90 -8.79
CA HIS A 121 -13.04 -6.86 -7.71
C HIS A 121 -11.73 -7.37 -7.10
N GLU A 122 -10.74 -7.68 -7.95
CA GLU A 122 -9.40 -8.10 -7.49
C GLU A 122 -8.72 -6.98 -6.69
N SER A 123 -8.75 -5.76 -7.24
CA SER A 123 -8.17 -4.60 -6.58
C SER A 123 -8.88 -4.24 -5.28
N LEU A 124 -10.21 -4.37 -5.21
CA LEU A 124 -10.96 -4.18 -3.97
C LEU A 124 -10.57 -5.19 -2.89
N ALA A 125 -10.33 -6.45 -3.27
CA ALA A 125 -9.86 -7.47 -2.33
C ALA A 125 -8.49 -7.07 -1.74
N LYS A 126 -7.53 -6.65 -2.58
CA LYS A 126 -6.21 -6.17 -2.15
C LYS A 126 -6.31 -4.91 -1.28
N LEU A 127 -7.14 -3.95 -1.67
CA LEU A 127 -7.34 -2.72 -0.89
C LEU A 127 -7.89 -3.01 0.50
N LYS A 128 -8.79 -4.00 0.65
CA LYS A 128 -9.36 -4.42 1.93
C LYS A 128 -8.38 -5.15 2.84
N THR A 129 -7.30 -5.71 2.32
CA THR A 129 -6.22 -6.33 3.12
C THR A 129 -5.03 -5.40 3.34
N SER A 130 -4.94 -4.31 2.57
CA SER A 130 -3.86 -3.33 2.64
C SER A 130 -3.98 -2.35 3.84
N PRO A 131 -2.96 -1.52 4.08
CA PRO A 131 -3.05 -0.39 5.02
C PRO A 131 -4.16 0.63 4.73
N LEU A 132 -4.80 0.55 3.55
CA LEU A 132 -5.95 1.39 3.16
C LEU A 132 -7.31 0.75 3.45
N ALA A 133 -7.37 -0.41 4.13
CA ALA A 133 -8.60 -1.17 4.35
C ALA A 133 -9.77 -0.32 4.87
N GLU A 134 -9.52 0.61 5.81
CA GLU A 134 -10.57 1.44 6.40
C GLU A 134 -11.21 2.40 5.38
N ALA A 135 -10.45 2.88 4.40
CA ALA A 135 -10.98 3.71 3.32
C ALA A 135 -11.88 2.95 2.34
N TYR A 136 -11.83 1.61 2.34
CA TYR A 136 -12.54 0.74 1.39
C TYR A 136 -13.46 -0.32 2.01
N LYS A 137 -13.58 -0.32 3.35
CA LYS A 137 -14.36 -1.30 4.11
C LYS A 137 -15.78 -1.55 3.59
N SER A 138 -16.55 -0.48 3.32
CA SER A 138 -17.92 -0.54 2.80
C SER A 138 -18.01 -0.26 1.30
N THR A 139 -16.89 -0.34 0.59
CA THR A 139 -16.85 -0.10 -0.86
C THR A 139 -17.38 -1.32 -1.63
N GLU A 140 -18.13 -1.03 -2.70
CA GLU A 140 -18.71 -2.00 -3.62
C GLU A 140 -18.44 -1.60 -5.07
N VAL A 141 -18.29 -2.60 -5.94
CA VAL A 141 -18.15 -2.42 -7.39
C VAL A 141 -19.54 -2.31 -8.01
N LYS A 142 -19.78 -1.22 -8.76
CA LYS A 142 -21.05 -0.91 -9.43
C LYS A 142 -20.88 -0.85 -10.95
N PRO A 143 -21.87 -1.29 -11.74
CA PRO A 143 -21.83 -1.26 -13.20
C PRO A 143 -22.13 0.15 -13.74
N SER A 144 -21.27 1.11 -13.37
CA SER A 144 -21.32 2.50 -13.84
C SER A 144 -19.91 3.07 -13.89
N THR A 145 -19.70 4.11 -14.68
CA THR A 145 -18.44 4.83 -14.76
C THR A 145 -18.29 5.85 -13.62
N CYS A 146 -17.06 6.28 -13.34
CA CYS A 146 -16.82 7.37 -12.39
C CYS A 146 -17.43 8.69 -12.88
N LEU A 147 -17.44 8.93 -14.20
CA LEU A 147 -18.03 10.13 -14.78
C LEU A 147 -19.55 10.19 -14.55
N GLU A 148 -20.27 9.09 -14.77
CA GLU A 148 -21.72 8.97 -14.48
C GLU A 148 -22.04 9.19 -13.00
N ARG A 149 -21.08 8.96 -12.11
CA ARG A 149 -21.20 9.16 -10.66
C ARG A 149 -20.79 10.57 -10.21
N GLY A 150 -20.47 11.47 -11.15
CA GLY A 150 -20.13 12.86 -10.87
C GLY A 150 -18.66 13.12 -10.53
N TYR A 151 -17.75 12.17 -10.82
CA TYR A 151 -16.31 12.37 -10.68
C TYR A 151 -15.75 12.86 -12.02
N THR A 152 -15.45 14.14 -12.11
CA THR A 152 -15.05 14.80 -13.35
C THR A 152 -13.57 15.15 -13.41
N ALA A 153 -12.80 14.96 -12.32
CA ALA A 153 -11.35 15.16 -12.30
C ALA A 153 -10.62 13.83 -12.49
N GLY A 154 -10.28 13.47 -13.73
CA GLY A 154 -9.61 12.23 -14.10
C GLY A 154 -9.64 12.00 -15.62
N PRO A 155 -9.16 10.85 -16.13
CA PRO A 155 -8.58 9.72 -15.40
C PRO A 155 -7.12 9.96 -15.00
N MET A 156 -6.76 9.59 -13.77
CA MET A 156 -5.38 9.53 -13.27
C MET A 156 -4.93 8.08 -13.20
N LYS A 157 -3.72 7.78 -13.69
CA LYS A 157 -3.18 6.41 -13.62
C LYS A 157 -2.71 6.10 -12.21
N GLU A 158 -3.11 4.94 -11.70
CA GLU A 158 -2.58 4.40 -10.45
C GLU A 158 -1.22 3.75 -10.67
N ALA A 159 -0.26 4.02 -9.78
CA ALA A 159 1.04 3.36 -9.81
C ALA A 159 0.92 1.86 -9.48
N CYS A 160 0.06 1.51 -8.51
CA CYS A 160 -0.06 0.15 -7.99
C CYS A 160 -1.17 -0.66 -8.67
N LEU A 161 -2.18 0.00 -9.25
CA LEU A 161 -3.34 -0.64 -9.88
C LEU A 161 -3.38 -0.35 -11.39
N LYS A 162 -2.45 -0.94 -12.16
CA LYS A 162 -2.16 -0.58 -13.57
C LYS A 162 -3.37 -0.61 -14.52
N ARG A 163 -4.41 -1.39 -14.21
CA ARG A 163 -5.61 -1.57 -15.04
C ARG A 163 -6.79 -0.70 -14.61
N ILE A 164 -6.59 0.14 -13.59
CA ILE A 164 -7.62 0.99 -13.00
C ILE A 164 -7.18 2.44 -13.10
N SER A 165 -8.14 3.32 -13.34
CA SER A 165 -7.97 4.77 -13.30
C SER A 165 -8.64 5.36 -12.06
N ARG A 166 -7.96 6.31 -11.42
CA ARG A 166 -8.50 7.13 -10.35
C ARG A 166 -9.19 8.37 -10.90
N TRP A 167 -10.32 8.72 -10.29
CA TRP A 167 -11.09 9.91 -10.54
C TRP A 167 -11.43 10.58 -9.22
N LEU A 168 -11.41 11.91 -9.19
CA LEU A 168 -11.78 12.72 -8.05
C LEU A 168 -13.03 13.55 -8.39
N LYS A 169 -13.77 13.91 -7.35
CA LYS A 169 -14.88 14.86 -7.47
C LYS A 169 -14.29 16.25 -7.72
N ASN A 170 -14.78 16.99 -8.73
CA ASN A 170 -14.21 18.28 -9.14
C ASN A 170 -14.58 19.40 -8.15
N ASP A 171 -13.89 19.39 -7.03
CA ASP A 171 -13.96 20.36 -5.96
C ASP A 171 -12.62 20.31 -5.24
N THR A 172 -11.95 21.46 -5.16
CA THR A 172 -10.61 21.58 -4.58
C THR A 172 -10.57 21.10 -3.13
N ALA A 173 -11.67 21.24 -2.38
CA ALA A 173 -11.79 20.68 -1.03
C ALA A 173 -11.74 19.15 -1.06
N ASN A 174 -12.42 18.51 -2.01
CA ASN A 174 -12.45 17.05 -2.15
C ASN A 174 -11.08 16.47 -2.54
N VAL A 175 -10.28 17.19 -3.34
CA VAL A 175 -8.92 16.76 -3.69
C VAL A 175 -8.05 16.69 -2.44
N SER A 176 -8.00 17.77 -1.66
CA SER A 176 -7.23 17.80 -0.41
C SER A 176 -7.72 16.72 0.58
N GLN A 177 -9.03 16.58 0.73
CA GLN A 177 -9.63 15.63 1.67
C GLN A 177 -9.40 14.16 1.27
N ALA A 178 -9.34 13.86 -0.03
CA ALA A 178 -8.96 12.54 -0.52
C ALA A 178 -7.55 12.15 -0.06
N PHE A 179 -6.56 13.06 -0.22
CA PHE A 179 -5.19 12.82 0.22
C PHE A 179 -5.06 12.74 1.74
N HIS A 180 -5.76 13.62 2.47
CA HIS A 180 -5.76 13.59 3.93
C HIS A 180 -6.33 12.27 4.48
N THR A 181 -7.40 11.75 3.88
CA THR A 181 -8.00 10.49 4.35
C THR A 181 -7.06 9.30 4.13
N GLU A 182 -6.43 9.19 2.96
CA GLU A 182 -5.44 8.13 2.70
C GLU A 182 -4.21 8.26 3.61
N SER A 183 -3.70 9.48 3.79
CA SER A 183 -2.55 9.74 4.66
C SER A 183 -2.86 9.38 6.12
N SER A 184 -4.04 9.78 6.61
CA SER A 184 -4.52 9.45 7.96
C SER A 184 -4.67 7.94 8.15
N ALA A 185 -5.25 7.23 7.18
CA ALA A 185 -5.38 5.77 7.24
C ALA A 185 -4.00 5.06 7.32
N LYS A 186 -3.04 5.49 6.49
CA LYS A 186 -1.66 4.95 6.51
C LYS A 186 -0.97 5.26 7.84
N SER A 187 -1.12 6.48 8.35
CA SER A 187 -0.55 6.89 9.65
C SER A 187 -1.14 6.07 10.79
N ALA A 188 -2.47 5.89 10.82
CA ALA A 188 -3.14 5.09 11.83
C ALA A 188 -2.70 3.62 11.79
N PHE A 189 -2.54 3.05 10.59
CA PHE A 189 -2.00 1.71 10.40
C PHE A 189 -0.57 1.59 10.94
N ALA A 190 0.31 2.53 10.58
CA ALA A 190 1.70 2.54 11.05
C ALA A 190 1.78 2.65 12.58
N SER A 191 0.95 3.49 13.21
CA SER A 191 0.88 3.61 14.67
C SER A 191 0.42 2.32 15.35
N ASN A 192 -0.46 1.53 14.72
CA ASN A 192 -0.99 0.29 15.28
C ASN A 192 -0.10 -0.94 15.01
N LYS A 193 0.60 -0.99 13.86
CA LYS A 193 1.35 -2.18 13.41
C LYS A 193 2.86 -2.02 13.30
N SER A 194 3.38 -0.80 13.15
CA SER A 194 4.74 -0.38 12.76
C SER A 194 4.86 0.15 11.33
N ILE A 195 5.88 0.98 11.11
CA ILE A 195 6.21 1.54 9.80
C ILE A 195 6.66 0.46 8.80
N ASN A 196 7.33 -0.60 9.27
CA ASN A 196 7.77 -1.71 8.40
C ASN A 196 6.56 -2.47 7.87
N ALA A 197 5.58 -2.77 8.72
CA ALA A 197 4.34 -3.41 8.29
C ALA A 197 3.54 -2.54 7.30
N LEU A 198 3.56 -1.21 7.45
CA LEU A 198 2.97 -0.29 6.46
C LEU A 198 3.69 -0.42 5.12
N VAL A 199 5.02 -0.40 5.10
CA VAL A 199 5.82 -0.52 3.87
C VAL A 199 5.57 -1.85 3.18
N ASP A 200 5.58 -2.96 3.92
CA ASP A 200 5.33 -4.30 3.38
C ASP A 200 3.90 -4.40 2.82
N GLY A 201 2.90 -3.90 3.55
CA GLY A 201 1.51 -3.91 3.08
C GLY A 201 1.26 -3.02 1.87
N MET A 202 1.98 -1.90 1.74
CA MET A 202 1.93 -1.07 0.52
C MET A 202 2.68 -1.73 -0.64
N ALA A 203 3.80 -2.41 -0.38
CA ALA A 203 4.53 -3.16 -1.40
C ALA A 203 3.70 -4.32 -1.94
N ASP A 204 3.01 -5.06 -1.07
CA ASP A 204 2.09 -6.14 -1.46
C ASP A 204 0.94 -5.61 -2.35
N LEU A 205 0.35 -4.46 -1.99
CA LEU A 205 -0.67 -3.80 -2.81
C LEU A 205 -0.18 -3.44 -4.23
N CYS A 206 1.11 -3.16 -4.39
CA CYS A 206 1.73 -2.78 -5.66
C CYS A 206 2.45 -3.96 -6.36
N SER A 207 2.48 -5.14 -5.73
CA SER A 207 3.11 -6.33 -6.28
C SER A 207 2.27 -6.87 -7.45
N ASP A 208 2.96 -7.19 -8.53
CA ASP A 208 2.42 -7.24 -9.88
C ASP A 208 1.12 -8.05 -10.07
N GLU A 209 0.14 -7.41 -10.74
CA GLU A 209 -0.81 -8.09 -11.63
C GLU A 209 -0.19 -8.28 -13.02
N SER A 210 0.95 -8.99 -13.07
CA SER A 210 1.59 -9.43 -14.32
C SER A 210 0.74 -10.46 -15.03
#